data_AF-A0AB34G1A4-F1
#
_entry.id   AF-A0AB34G1A4-F1
#
_cell.length_a   1.000
_cell.length_b   1.000
_cell.length_c   1.000
_cell.angle_alpha   90.00
_cell.angle_beta   90.00
_cell.angle_gamma   90.00
#
_symmetry.space_group_name_H-M   'P 1'
#
loop_
_entity.id
_entity.type
_entity.pdbx_description
1 polymer ?
#
loop_
_entity_poly.entity_id
_entity_poly.type
_entity_poly.pdbx_seq_one_letter_code
_entity_poly.pdbx_strand_id
1 'polypeptide(L)'
;MSPTKSNKLALQGVVNKLSLADAMTLRDAFTYSSILEQCYSTRVDPVSYLSKKFKHPVTLLSAMFDTGCILVGSRALEFFVPGSSRDESAWKFFVPGYKESVSDMINALDKSGVAWQFDNPTTGHEFTTLYGRLHPSKGAQQVQLIIGNDRDDLRGGMSFLKEVYASHVQCFISGCNKDKKAWRSNQTPGSTSFEDSDSNEPAVVHP
;
A
#
# COMPACT_ATOMS: atom_id res chain seq x y z
N MET A 1 12.81 29.91 16.99
CA MET A 1 11.94 30.44 15.92
C MET A 1 11.06 29.31 15.44
N SER A 2 9.72 29.44 15.55
CA SER A 2 8.81 28.41 15.07
C SER A 2 8.76 28.45 13.54
N PRO A 3 8.96 27.33 12.85
CA PRO A 3 8.94 27.29 11.39
C PRO A 3 7.53 27.63 10.89
N THR A 4 7.45 28.62 9.99
CA THR A 4 6.19 29.10 9.42
C THR A 4 5.53 28.01 8.57
N LYS A 5 4.19 27.99 8.52
CA LYS A 5 3.38 27.05 7.72
C LYS A 5 3.81 26.96 6.26
N SER A 6 4.35 28.06 5.71
CA SER A 6 4.92 28.15 4.36
C SER A 6 6.15 27.26 4.17
N ASN A 7 7.05 27.21 5.15
CA ASN A 7 8.28 26.41 5.08
C ASN A 7 7.98 24.91 5.10
N LYS A 8 6.98 24.49 5.88
CA LYS A 8 6.51 23.10 5.88
C LYS A 8 5.95 22.66 4.53
N LEU A 9 5.16 23.53 3.87
CA LEU A 9 4.58 23.21 2.55
C LEU A 9 5.68 23.09 1.47
N ALA A 10 6.65 24.01 1.47
CA ALA A 10 7.79 23.94 0.56
C ALA A 10 8.60 22.65 0.78
N LEU A 11 8.89 22.32 2.04
CA LEU A 11 9.64 21.12 2.40
C LEU A 11 8.88 19.84 2.02
N GLN A 12 7.56 19.79 2.27
CA GLN A 12 6.72 18.69 1.82
C GLN A 12 6.78 18.52 0.30
N GLY A 13 6.79 19.62 -0.45
CA GLY A 13 6.95 19.62 -1.90
C GLY A 13 8.27 19.01 -2.37
N VAL A 14 9.37 19.27 -1.65
CA VAL A 14 10.68 18.66 -1.93
C VAL A 14 10.67 17.17 -1.57
N VAL A 15 10.24 16.81 -0.35
CA VAL A 15 10.19 15.42 0.12
C VAL A 15 9.30 14.55 -0.77
N ASN A 16 8.21 15.10 -1.31
CA ASN A 16 7.33 14.39 -2.24
C ASN A 16 7.98 14.03 -3.58
N LYS A 17 9.10 14.66 -3.95
CA LYS A 17 9.87 14.36 -5.17
C LYS A 17 11.01 13.38 -4.92
N LEU A 18 11.30 13.06 -3.67
CA LEU A 18 12.35 12.11 -3.30
C LEU A 18 11.85 10.67 -3.39
N SER A 19 12.76 9.77 -3.76
CA SER A 19 12.53 8.33 -3.57
C SER A 19 12.30 8.04 -2.07
N LEU A 20 11.67 6.91 -1.75
CA LEU A 20 11.47 6.54 -0.35
C LEU A 20 12.80 6.35 0.39
N ALA A 21 13.83 5.84 -0.29
CA ALA A 21 15.17 5.70 0.25
C ALA A 21 15.77 7.08 0.57
N ASP A 22 15.76 8.01 -0.38
CA ASP A 22 16.31 9.35 -0.17
C ASP A 22 15.53 10.15 0.88
N ALA A 23 14.20 10.01 0.91
CA ALA A 23 13.37 10.63 1.93
C ALA A 23 13.68 10.08 3.34
N MET A 24 13.96 8.78 3.44
CA MET A 24 14.39 8.14 4.69
C MET A 24 15.77 8.64 5.11
N THR A 25 16.74 8.65 4.19
CA THR A 25 18.08 9.20 4.45
C THR A 25 18.02 10.65 4.91
N LEU A 26 17.16 11.46 4.28
CA LEU A 26 16.96 12.85 4.69
C LEU A 26 16.35 12.96 6.09
N ARG A 27 15.35 12.14 6.43
CA ARG A 27 14.79 12.09 7.80
C ARG A 27 15.88 11.71 8.81
N ASP A 28 16.65 10.68 8.51
CA ASP A 28 17.65 10.13 9.43
C ASP A 28 18.80 11.12 9.68
N ALA A 29 19.21 11.86 8.65
CA ALA A 29 20.21 12.92 8.76
C ALA A 29 19.76 14.09 9.68
N PHE A 30 18.45 14.24 9.92
CA PHE A 30 17.87 15.31 10.73
C PHE A 30 16.92 14.74 11.79
N THR A 31 17.40 13.81 12.61
CA THR A 31 16.62 12.99 13.56
C THR A 31 15.69 13.81 14.48
N TYR A 32 16.10 15.02 14.88
CA TYR A 32 15.32 15.87 15.79
C TYR A 32 14.32 16.82 15.10
N SER A 33 14.22 16.77 13.77
CA SER A 33 13.33 17.63 13.01
C SER A 33 11.92 17.06 12.94
N SER A 34 11.04 17.55 13.81
CA SER A 34 9.62 17.16 13.80
C SER A 34 8.89 17.48 12.49
N ILE A 35 9.35 18.48 11.73
CA ILE A 35 8.77 18.80 10.42
C ILE A 35 9.16 17.75 9.38
N LEU A 36 10.44 17.35 9.35
CA LEU A 36 10.90 16.32 8.41
C LEU A 36 10.24 14.98 8.74
N GLU A 37 10.07 14.66 10.02
CA GLU A 37 9.32 13.49 10.44
C GLU A 37 7.87 13.50 9.92
N GLN A 38 7.18 14.63 10.04
CA GLN A 38 5.83 14.79 9.49
C GLN A 38 5.80 14.71 7.96
N CYS A 39 6.78 15.30 7.28
CA CYS A 39 6.86 15.27 5.83
C CYS A 39 7.12 13.85 5.32
N TYR A 40 8.04 13.12 5.96
CA TYR A 40 8.34 11.73 5.69
C TYR A 40 7.14 10.83 5.98
N SER A 41 6.52 10.97 7.16
CA SER A 41 5.32 10.21 7.53
C SER A 41 4.18 10.33 6.52
N THR A 42 4.01 11.54 5.94
CA THR A 42 3.02 11.80 4.88
C THR A 42 3.46 11.17 3.54
N ARG A 43 4.75 11.22 3.22
CA ARG A 43 5.34 10.66 1.99
C ARG A 43 5.25 9.15 1.92
N VAL A 44 5.44 8.47 3.04
CA VAL A 44 5.36 7.00 3.16
C VAL A 44 3.95 6.51 3.45
N ASP A 45 2.95 7.41 3.38
CA ASP A 45 1.57 7.05 3.66
C ASP A 45 0.84 6.51 2.44
N PRO A 46 0.49 5.21 2.42
CA PRO A 46 -0.26 4.63 1.31
C PRO A 46 -1.65 5.25 1.16
N VAL A 47 -2.27 5.69 2.26
CA VAL A 47 -3.57 6.36 2.24
C VAL A 47 -3.45 7.71 1.54
N SER A 48 -2.48 8.55 1.94
CA SER A 48 -2.13 9.80 1.27
C SER A 48 -1.88 9.59 -0.23
N TYR A 49 -1.11 8.56 -0.60
CA TYR A 49 -0.83 8.27 -2.01
C TYR A 49 -2.09 7.92 -2.82
N LEU A 50 -2.91 6.98 -2.32
CA LEU A 50 -4.11 6.53 -3.02
C LEU A 50 -5.22 7.59 -3.03
N SER A 51 -5.32 8.42 -1.98
CA SER A 51 -6.31 9.50 -1.86
C SER A 51 -6.24 10.53 -3.00
N LYS A 52 -5.11 10.59 -3.71
CA LYS A 52 -4.95 11.45 -4.90
C LYS A 52 -5.92 11.08 -6.03
N LYS A 53 -6.39 9.83 -6.08
CA LYS A 53 -7.20 9.29 -7.18
C LYS A 53 -8.43 8.50 -6.73
N PHE A 54 -8.37 7.81 -5.59
CA PHE A 54 -9.44 6.96 -5.09
C PHE A 54 -10.22 7.64 -3.97
N LYS A 55 -11.57 7.52 -3.99
CA LYS A 55 -12.46 8.14 -3.00
C LYS A 55 -12.35 7.54 -1.59
N HIS A 56 -12.12 6.23 -1.51
CA HIS A 56 -12.09 5.48 -0.25
C HIS A 56 -10.79 4.67 -0.11
N PRO A 57 -9.63 5.34 0.03
CA PRO A 57 -8.33 4.68 0.01
C PRO A 57 -8.14 3.66 1.16
N VAL A 58 -8.73 3.91 2.34
CA VAL A 58 -8.65 2.97 3.46
C VAL A 58 -9.43 1.69 3.16
N THR A 59 -10.66 1.81 2.63
CA THR A 59 -11.48 0.67 2.19
C THR A 59 -10.77 -0.15 1.12
N LEU A 60 -10.16 0.53 0.14
CA LEU A 60 -9.38 -0.12 -0.90
C LEU A 60 -8.19 -0.90 -0.32
N LEU A 61 -7.43 -0.30 0.60
CA LEU A 61 -6.30 -0.97 1.24
C LEU A 61 -6.72 -2.16 2.09
N SER A 62 -7.84 -2.06 2.81
CA SER A 62 -8.41 -3.17 3.57
C SER A 62 -8.78 -4.33 2.65
N ALA A 63 -9.52 -4.06 1.58
CA ALA A 63 -9.86 -5.09 0.60
C ALA A 63 -8.60 -5.71 -0.02
N MET A 64 -7.63 -4.89 -0.42
CA MET A 64 -6.36 -5.41 -0.95
C MET A 64 -5.65 -6.34 0.04
N PHE A 65 -5.68 -6.00 1.33
CA PHE A 65 -5.12 -6.82 2.38
C PHE A 65 -5.89 -8.14 2.54
N ASP A 66 -7.22 -8.08 2.65
CA ASP A 66 -8.07 -9.25 2.91
C ASP A 66 -8.10 -10.23 1.74
N THR A 67 -8.04 -9.73 0.50
CA THR A 67 -8.12 -10.56 -0.71
C THR A 67 -6.76 -11.02 -1.24
N GLY A 68 -5.65 -10.59 -0.63
CA GLY A 68 -4.31 -10.79 -1.15
C GLY A 68 -4.01 -10.06 -2.45
N CYS A 69 -4.75 -8.97 -2.73
CA CYS A 69 -4.54 -8.16 -3.92
C CYS A 69 -3.34 -7.23 -3.77
N ILE A 70 -2.58 -7.06 -4.85
CA ILE A 70 -1.39 -6.23 -4.92
C ILE A 70 -1.53 -5.17 -6.02
N LEU A 71 -1.03 -3.97 -5.75
CA LEU A 71 -0.84 -2.94 -6.78
C LEU A 71 0.49 -3.21 -7.48
N VAL A 72 0.47 -3.19 -8.82
CA VAL A 72 1.65 -3.46 -9.66
C VAL A 72 1.82 -2.40 -10.75
N GLY A 73 2.95 -2.46 -11.46
CA GLY A 73 3.26 -1.58 -12.58
C GLY A 73 3.75 -0.19 -12.16
N SER A 74 3.80 0.75 -13.12
CA SER A 74 4.39 2.08 -12.91
C SER A 74 3.71 2.88 -11.79
N ARG A 75 2.40 2.70 -11.58
CA ARG A 75 1.67 3.34 -10.46
C ARG A 75 2.05 2.77 -9.09
N ALA A 76 2.50 1.52 -9.01
CA ALA A 76 3.09 0.99 -7.79
C ALA A 76 4.49 1.57 -7.57
N LEU A 77 5.33 1.56 -8.61
CA LEU A 77 6.69 2.11 -8.60
C LEU A 77 6.70 3.60 -8.22
N GLU A 78 5.70 4.38 -8.65
CA GLU A 78 5.57 5.81 -8.35
C GLU A 78 5.47 6.11 -6.86
N PHE A 79 4.95 5.17 -6.06
CA PHE A 79 4.95 5.30 -4.62
C PHE A 79 6.39 5.26 -4.06
N PHE A 80 7.28 4.46 -4.62
CA PHE A 80 8.66 4.33 -4.15
C PHE A 80 9.58 5.35 -4.81
N VAL A 81 9.39 5.62 -6.09
CA VAL A 81 10.24 6.46 -6.96
C VAL A 81 9.33 7.44 -7.72
N PRO A 82 9.17 8.68 -7.23
CA PRO A 82 8.35 9.68 -7.91
C PRO A 82 8.88 10.00 -9.32
N GLY A 83 7.97 10.16 -10.29
CA GLY A 83 8.29 10.38 -11.71
C GLY A 83 8.46 9.09 -12.54
N SER A 84 8.23 7.93 -11.94
CA SER A 84 8.25 6.63 -12.63
C SER A 84 6.95 6.30 -13.39
N SER A 85 5.90 7.08 -13.17
CA SER A 85 4.60 6.93 -13.82
C SER A 85 4.19 8.18 -14.59
N ARG A 86 3.45 7.99 -15.69
CA ARG A 86 2.89 9.07 -16.50
C ARG A 86 1.39 9.23 -16.25
N ASP A 87 0.78 10.33 -16.64
CA ASP A 87 -0.65 10.58 -16.38
C ASP A 87 -1.59 9.56 -17.06
N GLU A 88 -1.18 9.02 -18.20
CA GLU A 88 -1.86 7.95 -18.95
C GLU A 88 -1.62 6.54 -18.40
N SER A 89 -0.68 6.37 -17.46
CA SER A 89 -0.38 5.06 -16.89
C SER A 89 -1.58 4.48 -16.14
N ALA A 90 -1.98 3.26 -16.51
CA ALA A 90 -3.06 2.52 -15.88
C ALA A 90 -2.72 2.10 -14.45
N TRP A 91 -3.74 2.06 -13.60
CA TRP A 91 -3.68 1.41 -12.29
C TRP A 91 -3.88 -0.08 -12.48
N LYS A 92 -2.92 -0.90 -12.04
CA LYS A 92 -2.98 -2.35 -12.21
C LYS A 92 -3.07 -3.03 -10.85
N PHE A 93 -4.17 -3.70 -10.59
CA PHE A 93 -4.42 -4.48 -9.39
C PHE A 93 -4.39 -5.96 -9.79
N PHE A 94 -3.55 -6.75 -9.15
CA PHE A 94 -3.56 -8.20 -9.31
C PHE A 94 -4.28 -8.82 -8.12
N VAL A 95 -5.25 -9.69 -8.38
CA VAL A 95 -6.01 -10.41 -7.34
C VAL A 95 -5.93 -11.92 -7.63
N PRO A 96 -5.80 -12.77 -6.59
CA PRO A 96 -5.96 -14.21 -6.75
C PRO A 96 -7.31 -14.59 -7.37
N GLY A 97 -7.34 -15.71 -8.10
CA GLY A 97 -8.53 -16.21 -8.81
C GLY A 97 -9.70 -16.68 -7.95
N TYR A 98 -9.63 -16.54 -6.63
CA TYR A 98 -10.72 -16.92 -5.73
C TYR A 98 -11.93 -16.01 -5.97
N LYS A 99 -13.10 -16.62 -6.24
CA LYS A 99 -14.32 -15.88 -6.59
C LYS A 99 -14.69 -14.80 -5.56
N GLU A 100 -14.53 -15.11 -4.28
CA GLU A 100 -14.77 -14.17 -3.17
C GLU A 100 -13.80 -12.99 -3.23
N SER A 101 -12.49 -13.26 -3.34
CA SER A 101 -11.45 -12.23 -3.50
C SER A 101 -11.69 -11.31 -4.70
N VAL A 102 -12.09 -11.88 -5.85
CA VAL A 102 -12.40 -11.13 -7.06
C VAL A 102 -13.61 -10.23 -6.83
N SER A 103 -14.70 -10.79 -6.29
CA SER A 103 -15.93 -10.04 -5.97
C SER A 103 -15.67 -8.89 -5.01
N ASP A 104 -14.93 -9.14 -3.93
CA ASP A 104 -14.58 -8.14 -2.93
C ASP A 104 -13.73 -7.01 -3.51
N MET A 105 -12.75 -7.33 -4.38
CA MET A 105 -11.95 -6.31 -5.05
C MET A 105 -12.75 -5.49 -6.07
N ILE A 106 -13.65 -6.11 -6.83
CA ILE A 106 -14.56 -5.41 -7.75
C ILE A 106 -15.39 -4.40 -6.96
N ASN A 107 -15.99 -4.84 -5.85
CA ASN A 107 -16.82 -4.01 -4.98
C ASN A 107 -16.02 -2.88 -4.30
N ALA A 108 -14.80 -3.16 -3.84
CA ALA A 108 -13.96 -2.16 -3.19
C ALA A 108 -13.48 -1.07 -4.17
N LEU A 109 -13.11 -1.45 -5.39
CA LEU A 109 -12.72 -0.51 -6.44
C LEU A 109 -13.92 0.30 -6.94
N ASP A 110 -15.10 -0.31 -7.08
CA ASP A 110 -16.34 0.38 -7.43
C ASP A 110 -16.67 1.48 -6.39
N LYS A 111 -16.70 1.11 -5.10
CA LYS A 111 -16.84 2.08 -4.00
C LYS A 111 -15.76 3.17 -4.05
N SER A 112 -14.55 2.81 -4.45
CA SER A 112 -13.42 3.75 -4.56
C SER A 112 -13.48 4.68 -5.78
N GLY A 113 -14.51 4.56 -6.65
CA GLY A 113 -14.78 5.43 -7.78
C GLY A 113 -14.42 4.86 -9.14
N VAL A 114 -14.19 3.55 -9.24
CA VAL A 114 -13.93 2.86 -10.52
C VAL A 114 -15.25 2.48 -11.17
N ALA A 115 -15.50 2.99 -12.38
CA ALA A 115 -16.60 2.53 -13.22
C ALA A 115 -16.11 1.39 -14.12
N TRP A 116 -16.70 0.21 -13.99
CA TRP A 116 -16.30 -0.99 -14.71
C TRP A 116 -16.81 -1.01 -16.16
N GLN A 117 -16.04 -1.66 -17.03
CA GLN A 117 -16.33 -1.90 -18.44
C GLN A 117 -16.26 -3.41 -18.68
N PHE A 118 -17.39 -4.09 -18.48
CA PHE A 118 -17.48 -5.56 -18.56
C PHE A 118 -17.63 -6.08 -19.99
N ASP A 119 -17.82 -5.19 -20.98
CA ASP A 119 -18.16 -5.60 -22.34
C ASP A 119 -17.00 -6.27 -23.10
N ASN A 120 -15.76 -6.17 -22.61
CA ASN A 120 -14.58 -6.76 -23.25
C ASN A 120 -13.51 -7.17 -22.22
N PRO A 121 -13.72 -8.24 -21.43
CA PRO A 121 -12.62 -8.80 -20.64
C PRO A 121 -11.56 -9.37 -21.59
N THR A 122 -10.28 -9.13 -21.28
CA THR A 122 -9.19 -9.81 -21.99
C THR A 122 -8.89 -11.11 -21.26
N THR A 123 -9.25 -12.24 -21.85
CA THR A 123 -8.96 -13.56 -21.31
C THR A 123 -7.68 -14.11 -21.94
N GLY A 124 -6.62 -14.22 -21.14
CA GLY A 124 -5.42 -14.95 -21.48
C GLY A 124 -5.43 -16.36 -20.88
N HIS A 125 -4.46 -17.17 -21.30
CA HIS A 125 -4.28 -18.53 -20.75
C HIS A 125 -4.00 -18.53 -19.25
N GLU A 126 -3.34 -17.48 -18.73
CA GLU A 126 -2.89 -17.39 -17.33
C GLU A 126 -3.69 -16.41 -16.47
N PHE A 127 -4.39 -15.46 -17.09
CA PHE A 127 -5.12 -14.43 -16.38
C PHE A 127 -6.31 -13.89 -17.17
N THR A 128 -7.30 -13.37 -16.45
CA THR A 128 -8.38 -12.58 -17.00
C THR A 128 -8.22 -11.13 -16.56
N THR A 129 -8.28 -10.17 -17.48
CA THR A 129 -8.21 -8.74 -17.14
C THR A 129 -9.57 -8.07 -17.30
N LEU A 130 -10.07 -7.50 -16.22
CA LEU A 130 -11.22 -6.59 -16.23
C LEU A 130 -10.75 -5.15 -16.32
N TYR A 131 -11.43 -4.36 -17.16
CA TYR A 131 -11.12 -2.96 -17.35
C TYR A 131 -12.12 -2.08 -16.61
N GLY A 132 -11.62 -1.06 -15.96
CA GLY A 132 -12.42 0.00 -15.36
C GLY A 132 -11.81 1.36 -15.68
N ARG A 133 -12.54 2.41 -15.34
CA ARG A 133 -12.06 3.78 -15.43
C ARG A 133 -12.37 4.52 -14.15
N LEU A 134 -11.35 5.16 -13.59
CA LEU A 134 -11.57 6.21 -12.60
C LEU A 134 -12.16 7.40 -13.32
N HIS A 135 -13.28 7.89 -12.80
CA HIS A 135 -13.83 9.18 -13.18
C HIS A 135 -13.35 10.24 -12.18
N PRO A 136 -12.37 11.09 -12.56
CA PRO A 136 -12.22 12.38 -11.91
C PRO A 136 -12.07 13.55 -12.91
N SER A 137 -12.31 14.75 -12.38
CA SER A 137 -12.26 16.09 -12.99
C SER A 137 -10.98 16.47 -13.79
N LYS A 138 -9.99 15.59 -13.90
CA LYS A 138 -8.68 15.83 -14.55
C LYS A 138 -8.29 14.76 -15.58
N GLY A 139 -9.27 14.01 -16.10
CA GLY A 139 -9.07 13.02 -17.17
C GLY A 139 -9.29 11.59 -16.71
N ALA A 140 -9.89 10.79 -17.59
CA ALA A 140 -10.20 9.38 -17.33
C ALA A 140 -8.91 8.56 -17.24
N GLN A 141 -8.64 7.97 -16.08
CA GLN A 141 -7.52 7.04 -15.89
C GLN A 141 -8.02 5.60 -15.94
N GLN A 142 -7.32 4.75 -16.68
CA GLN A 142 -7.66 3.34 -16.77
C GLN A 142 -7.28 2.60 -15.48
N VAL A 143 -8.15 1.67 -15.08
CA VAL A 143 -7.93 0.68 -14.03
C VAL A 143 -8.00 -0.70 -14.67
N GLN A 144 -7.10 -1.59 -14.28
CA GLN A 144 -7.05 -2.99 -14.71
C GLN A 144 -7.06 -3.86 -13.46
N LEU A 145 -8.03 -4.76 -13.36
CA LEU A 145 -8.03 -5.84 -12.38
C LEU A 145 -7.62 -7.12 -13.09
N ILE A 146 -6.41 -7.58 -12.81
CA ILE A 146 -5.80 -8.78 -13.34
C ILE A 146 -6.12 -9.90 -12.37
N ILE A 147 -6.93 -10.84 -12.82
CA ILE A 147 -7.40 -11.99 -12.06
C ILE A 147 -6.53 -13.17 -12.47
N GLY A 148 -5.78 -13.74 -11.53
CA GLY A 148 -5.06 -15.00 -11.79
C GLY A 148 -6.03 -16.12 -12.11
N ASN A 149 -5.77 -16.92 -13.14
CA ASN A 149 -6.56 -18.13 -13.37
C ASN A 149 -6.20 -19.18 -12.31
N ASP A 150 -7.20 -19.91 -11.83
CA ASP A 150 -7.09 -20.94 -10.79
C ASP A 150 -6.27 -22.13 -11.35
N ARG A 151 -4.96 -22.02 -11.25
CA ARG A 151 -4.05 -23.15 -11.35
C ARG A 151 -3.59 -23.50 -9.95
N ASP A 152 -3.53 -24.79 -9.65
CA ASP A 152 -3.10 -25.33 -8.36
C ASP A 152 -1.69 -24.86 -7.92
N ASP A 153 -0.87 -24.34 -8.85
CA ASP A 153 0.49 -23.83 -8.65
C ASP A 153 0.54 -22.33 -8.27
N LEU A 154 -0.38 -21.50 -8.77
CA LEU A 154 -0.46 -20.05 -8.53
C LEU A 154 -1.33 -19.71 -7.31
N ARG A 155 -1.16 -20.46 -6.21
CA ARG A 155 -1.92 -20.36 -4.95
C ARG A 155 -1.83 -19.03 -4.19
N GLY A 156 -1.29 -17.97 -4.79
CA GLY A 156 -1.33 -16.62 -4.22
C GLY A 156 -0.58 -15.58 -5.03
N GLY A 157 -0.83 -14.30 -4.74
CA GLY A 157 -0.14 -13.17 -5.38
C GLY A 157 1.39 -13.23 -5.26
N MET A 158 1.92 -13.90 -4.23
CA MET A 158 3.36 -14.13 -4.05
C MET A 158 3.92 -15.21 -4.99
N SER A 159 3.16 -16.28 -5.30
CA SER A 159 3.59 -17.27 -6.30
C SER A 159 3.59 -16.65 -7.70
N PHE A 160 2.57 -15.85 -8.03
CA PHE A 160 2.53 -15.07 -9.26
C PHE A 160 3.70 -14.07 -9.37
N LEU A 161 4.01 -13.34 -8.29
CA LEU A 161 5.15 -12.41 -8.27
C LEU A 161 6.48 -13.12 -8.53
N LYS A 162 6.65 -14.33 -7.98
CA LYS A 162 7.85 -15.14 -8.17
C LYS A 162 7.96 -15.68 -9.58
N GLU A 163 6.85 -16.09 -10.20
CA GLU A 163 6.86 -16.71 -11.53
C GLU A 163 6.86 -15.71 -12.69
N VAL A 164 6.11 -14.60 -12.59
CA VAL A 164 5.88 -13.68 -13.73
C VAL A 164 6.80 -12.45 -13.69
N TYR A 165 7.44 -12.14 -12.56
CA TYR A 165 8.04 -10.82 -12.32
C TYR A 165 9.38 -10.81 -11.58
N ALA A 166 10.18 -11.87 -11.70
CA ALA A 166 11.49 -12.04 -11.05
C ALA A 166 12.60 -11.04 -11.47
N SER A 167 12.29 -9.85 -11.96
CA SER A 167 13.30 -8.80 -12.17
C SER A 167 13.06 -7.48 -11.45
N HIS A 168 11.87 -6.88 -11.37
CA HIS A 168 11.76 -5.52 -10.78
C HIS A 168 10.33 -5.16 -10.30
N VAL A 169 9.79 -5.78 -9.24
CA VAL A 169 8.49 -5.34 -8.69
C VAL A 169 8.55 -5.06 -7.20
N GLN A 170 8.46 -3.76 -6.89
CA GLN A 170 8.06 -3.28 -5.58
C GLN A 170 6.55 -3.52 -5.42
N CYS A 171 6.21 -4.61 -4.74
CA CYS A 171 4.89 -4.82 -4.18
C CYS A 171 4.86 -4.37 -2.72
N PHE A 172 3.65 -4.19 -2.19
CA PHE A 172 3.28 -3.79 -0.82
C PHE A 172 2.88 -2.33 -0.64
N ILE A 173 1.58 -2.10 -0.89
CA ILE A 173 0.83 -1.01 -0.25
C ILE A 173 -0.15 -1.59 0.79
N SER A 174 -0.61 -2.84 0.65
CA SER A 174 -1.57 -3.48 1.59
C SER A 174 -0.98 -3.78 2.98
N GLY A 175 0.33 -4.05 3.08
CA GLY A 175 1.00 -4.37 4.36
C GLY A 175 1.30 -3.16 5.26
N CYS A 176 1.54 -1.98 4.69
CA CYS A 176 1.93 -0.78 5.45
C CYS A 176 0.85 -0.27 6.42
N ASN A 177 -0.39 -0.74 6.33
CA ASN A 177 -1.49 -0.29 7.19
C ASN A 177 -1.49 -0.97 8.57
N LYS A 178 -0.91 -2.17 8.69
CA LYS A 178 -0.80 -2.88 9.98
C LYS A 178 0.23 -2.21 10.91
N ASP A 179 1.38 -1.84 10.36
CA ASP A 179 2.45 -1.21 11.14
C ASP A 179 2.07 0.19 11.64
N LYS A 180 1.25 0.94 10.88
CA LYS A 180 0.78 2.27 11.33
C LYS A 180 -0.25 2.22 12.46
N LYS A 181 -1.11 1.19 12.49
CA LYS A 181 -2.04 0.98 13.62
C LYS A 181 -1.29 0.55 14.88
N ALA A 182 -0.33 -0.37 14.75
CA ALA A 182 0.53 -0.81 15.85
C ALA A 182 1.45 0.32 16.38
N TRP A 183 1.94 1.20 15.50
CA TRP A 183 2.75 2.33 15.91
C TRP A 183 1.95 3.43 16.62
N ARG A 184 0.69 3.68 16.19
CA ARG A 184 -0.20 4.65 16.86
C ARG A 184 -0.71 4.18 18.21
N SER A 185 -0.88 2.88 18.46
CA SER A 185 -1.29 2.38 19.78
C SER A 185 -0.18 2.48 20.83
N ASN A 186 1.08 2.51 20.42
CA ASN A 186 2.24 2.63 21.33
C ASN A 186 2.61 4.09 21.69
N GLN A 187 1.79 5.08 21.31
CA GLN A 187 2.04 6.51 21.57
C GLN A 187 1.02 7.20 22.46
N THR A 188 0.10 6.47 23.10
CA THR A 188 -0.69 7.02 24.22
C THR A 188 0.15 7.00 25.50
N PRO A 189 0.52 8.16 26.08
CA PRO A 189 1.22 8.19 27.36
C PRO A 189 0.18 8.17 28.48
N GLY A 190 0.16 7.08 29.25
CA GLY A 190 -0.51 7.05 30.55
C GLY A 190 -1.26 5.76 30.84
N SER A 191 -0.57 4.77 31.42
CA SER A 191 -0.87 4.23 32.77
C SER A 191 -0.04 2.98 33.07
N THR A 192 0.83 3.11 34.09
CA THR A 192 1.20 2.13 35.14
C THR A 192 1.83 0.79 34.72
N SER A 193 3.14 0.54 34.88
CA SER A 193 3.99 0.39 36.10
C SER A 193 3.90 -0.98 36.80
N PHE A 194 5.04 -1.69 36.85
CA PHE A 194 5.44 -2.84 37.72
C PHE A 194 4.64 -4.15 37.51
N GLU A 195 5.24 -5.34 37.44
CA GLU A 195 6.34 -5.88 38.26
C GLU A 195 7.38 -6.68 37.45
N ASP A 196 8.63 -6.52 37.86
CA ASP A 196 9.72 -7.47 37.66
C ASP A 196 9.41 -8.79 38.38
N SER A 197 9.70 -9.92 37.76
CA SER A 197 10.03 -11.16 38.48
C SER A 197 10.93 -12.03 37.59
N ASP A 198 12.19 -11.95 37.96
CA ASP A 198 13.30 -12.78 37.55
C ASP A 198 13.02 -14.30 37.68
N SER A 199 13.54 -15.03 36.69
CA SER A 199 14.24 -16.33 36.78
C SER A 199 13.97 -17.27 37.98
N ASN A 200 13.52 -18.51 37.71
CA ASN A 200 14.29 -19.77 37.88
C ASN A 200 13.39 -21.02 37.77
N GLU A 201 13.75 -21.98 36.92
CA GLU A 201 13.47 -23.41 37.12
C GLU A 201 14.73 -24.00 37.79
N PRO A 202 14.63 -24.99 38.70
CA PRO A 202 14.52 -26.38 38.24
C PRO A 202 13.71 -27.33 39.14
N ALA A 203 13.44 -28.51 38.59
CA ALA A 203 12.84 -29.70 39.21
C ALA A 203 13.62 -30.28 40.43
N VAL A 204 12.91 -31.05 41.28
CA VAL A 204 13.24 -32.42 41.79
C VAL A 204 12.61 -32.75 43.18
N VAL A 205 11.72 -33.77 43.18
CA VAL A 205 11.57 -34.94 44.10
C VAL A 205 11.06 -34.80 45.56
N HIS A 206 9.84 -35.34 45.75
CA HIS A 206 9.30 -36.29 46.75
C HIS A 206 9.42 -36.05 48.27
N PRO A 207 8.43 -36.57 49.02
CA PRO A 207 8.60 -37.88 49.67
C PRO A 207 7.83 -39.04 49.01
#